data_AF-A0A7Y2DNZ1-F1
#
_entry.id   AF-A0A7Y2DNZ1-F1
#
_cell.length_a   1.000
_cell.length_b   1.000
_cell.length_c   1.000
_cell.angle_alpha   90.00
_cell.angle_beta   90.00
_cell.angle_gamma   90.00
#
_symmetry.space_group_name_H-M   'P 1'
#
loop_
_entity.id
_entity.type
_entity.pdbx_description
1 polymer ?
#
loop_
_entity_poly.entity_id
_entity_poly.type
_entity_poly.pdbx_seq_one_letter_code
_entity_poly.pdbx_strand_id
1 'polypeptide(L)' 'MGHERYRRGDEILGHRSPDTIARALIETGKVDEVHVYAQTITVTLAPGQNSDGLKEIIEDLYTYYKPGVPVPSEADFS' A
#
# COMPACT_ATOMS: atom_id res chain seq x y z
N MET A 1 17.23 -2.64 -8.51
CA MET A 1 16.39 -2.09 -7.43
C MET A 1 14.99 -1.93 -7.99
N GLY A 2 13.95 -2.49 -7.36
CA GLY A 2 12.60 -2.53 -7.94
C GLY A 2 11.71 -3.66 -7.41
N HIS A 3 12.26 -4.58 -6.62
CA HIS A 3 11.52 -5.56 -5.83
C HIS A 3 11.70 -5.21 -4.37
N GLU A 4 10.61 -4.91 -3.67
CA GLU A 4 10.64 -4.59 -2.26
C GLU A 4 9.84 -5.62 -1.50
N ARG A 5 10.43 -6.18 -0.43
CA ARG A 5 9.81 -7.20 0.40
C ARG A 5 9.84 -6.74 1.84
N TYR A 6 8.69 -6.83 2.49
CA TYR A 6 8.48 -6.43 3.87
C TYR A 6 7.87 -7.60 4.61
N ARG A 7 8.36 -7.90 5.81
CA ARG A 7 7.81 -8.96 6.65
C ARG A 7 7.36 -8.42 7.98
N ARG A 8 6.31 -9.03 8.52
CA ARG A 8 5.88 -8.77 9.88
C ARG A 8 7.03 -9.03 10.85
N GLY A 9 7.25 -8.07 11.74
CA GLY A 9 8.32 -8.12 12.75
C GLY A 9 9.62 -7.43 12.32
N ASP A 10 9.80 -7.19 11.02
CA ASP A 10 10.92 -6.36 10.54
C ASP A 10 10.58 -4.87 10.69
N GLU A 11 11.56 -4.08 11.08
CA GLU A 11 11.40 -2.62 11.16
C GLU A 11 11.40 -2.00 9.75
N ILE A 12 10.38 -1.20 9.45
CA ILE A 12 10.28 -0.44 8.20
C ILE A 12 10.76 1.00 8.45
N LEU A 13 12.02 1.28 8.11
CA LEU A 13 12.67 2.57 8.39
C LEU A 13 12.25 3.69 7.43
N GLY A 14 11.79 3.35 6.22
CA GLY A 14 11.48 4.32 5.17
C GLY A 14 10.06 4.90 5.22
N HIS A 15 9.85 5.94 4.40
CA HIS A 15 8.57 6.65 4.24
C HIS A 15 8.14 6.82 2.78
N ARG A 16 8.76 6.08 1.85
CA ARG A 16 8.35 6.08 0.43
C ARG A 16 6.98 5.41 0.32
N SER A 17 6.29 5.63 -0.80
CA SER A 17 4.99 5.00 -1.07
C SER A 17 4.94 3.49 -0.77
N PRO A 18 5.89 2.64 -1.20
CA PRO A 18 5.89 1.22 -0.87
C PRO A 18 6.13 0.93 0.63
N ASP A 19 6.93 1.73 1.32
CA ASP A 19 7.17 1.60 2.77
C ASP A 19 5.87 1.87 3.55
N THR A 20 5.14 2.91 3.14
CA THR A 20 3.87 3.33 3.77
C THR A 20 2.76 2.29 3.58
N ILE A 21 2.56 1.78 2.36
CA ILE A 21 1.53 0.76 2.13
C ILE A 21 1.87 -0.56 2.82
N ALA A 22 3.14 -0.97 2.80
CA ALA A 22 3.56 -2.20 3.46
C ALA A 22 3.32 -2.14 4.97
N ARG A 23 3.66 -1.00 5.59
CA ARG A 23 3.40 -0.74 7.00
C ARG A 23 1.91 -0.82 7.32
N ALA A 24 1.07 -0.10 6.58
CA ALA A 24 -0.37 -0.09 6.79
C ALA A 24 -0.99 -1.49 6.66
N LEU A 25 -0.57 -2.28 5.67
CA LEU A 25 -1.05 -3.65 5.47
C LEU A 25 -0.60 -4.60 6.59
N ILE A 26 0.65 -4.51 7.05
CA ILE A 26 1.19 -5.38 8.10
C ILE A 26 0.55 -5.04 9.46
N GLU A 27 0.32 -3.75 9.77
CA GLU A 27 -0.31 -3.28 11.01
C GLU A 27 -1.75 -3.78 11.21
N THR A 28 -2.43 -4.22 10.14
CA THR A 28 -3.74 -4.87 10.26
C THR A 28 -3.71 -6.17 11.07
N GLY A 29 -2.53 -6.79 11.23
CA GLY A 29 -2.40 -8.14 11.78
C GLY A 29 -2.89 -9.24 10.83
N LYS A 30 -3.36 -8.90 9.62
CA LYS A 30 -3.83 -9.85 8.61
C LYS A 30 -2.77 -10.29 7.61
N VAL A 31 -1.68 -9.54 7.47
CA VAL A 31 -0.63 -9.76 6.46
C VAL A 31 0.71 -10.09 7.11
N ASP A 32 1.36 -11.16 6.66
CA ASP A 32 2.70 -11.59 7.11
C ASP A 32 3.82 -11.07 6.21
N GLU A 33 3.59 -11.00 4.90
CA GLU A 33 4.58 -10.49 3.92
C GLU A 33 3.88 -9.61 2.87
N VAL A 34 4.55 -8.52 2.50
CA VAL A 34 4.17 -7.63 1.39
C VAL A 34 5.31 -7.61 0.39
N HIS A 35 5.03 -7.91 -0.86
CA HIS A 35 5.96 -7.78 -1.98
C HIS A 35 5.42 -6.74 -2.96
N VAL A 36 6.18 -5.67 -3.19
CA VAL A 36 5.85 -4.63 -4.16
C VAL A 36 6.76 -4.77 -5.36
N TYR A 37 6.14 -4.91 -6.53
CA TYR A 37 6.84 -4.94 -7.82
C TYR A 37 6.06 -4.14 -8.85
N ALA A 38 6.66 -3.04 -9.31
CA ALA A 38 6.03 -2.09 -10.22
C ALA A 38 4.62 -1.68 -9.71
N GLN A 39 3.58 -1.95 -10.50
CA GLN A 39 2.17 -1.65 -10.18
C GLN A 39 1.44 -2.78 -9.45
N THR A 40 2.15 -3.80 -8.98
CA THR A 40 1.55 -4.97 -8.33
C THR A 40 2.03 -5.09 -6.90
N ILE A 41 1.06 -5.23 -5.98
CA ILE A 41 1.28 -5.52 -4.58
C ILE A 41 0.79 -6.96 -4.34
N THR A 42 1.69 -7.85 -3.96
CA THR A 42 1.37 -9.21 -3.54
C THR A 42 1.40 -9.28 -2.01
N VAL A 43 0.34 -9.81 -1.40
CA VAL A 43 0.25 -9.99 0.05
C VAL A 43 0.19 -11.47 0.39
N THR A 44 0.91 -11.86 1.43
CA THR A 44 0.76 -13.16 2.08
C THR A 44 -0.06 -12.95 3.34
N LEU A 45 -1.25 -13.55 3.38
CA LEU A 45 -2.12 -13.47 4.55
C LEU A 45 -1.60 -14.36 5.67
N ALA A 46 -1.78 -13.89 6.91
CA ALA A 46 -1.49 -14.67 8.09
C ALA A 46 -2.44 -15.87 8.20
N PRO A 47 -2.04 -16.96 8.88
CA PRO A 47 -2.88 -18.15 9.04
C PRO A 47 -4.28 -17.82 9.59
N GLY A 48 -5.32 -18.30 8.90
CA GLY A 48 -6.72 -18.10 9.28
C GLY A 48 -7.28 -16.71 8.99
N GLN A 49 -6.52 -15.83 8.35
CA GLN A 49 -6.99 -14.50 7.93
C GLN A 49 -7.51 -14.52 6.49
N ASN A 50 -8.28 -13.49 6.14
CA ASN A 50 -8.78 -13.25 4.78
C ASN A 50 -8.40 -11.83 4.31
N SER A 51 -8.74 -11.51 3.07
CA SER A 51 -8.41 -10.22 2.44
C SER A 51 -9.38 -9.08 2.75
N ASP A 52 -10.39 -9.30 3.62
CA ASP A 52 -11.42 -8.30 3.88
C ASP A 52 -10.80 -7.02 4.46
N GLY A 53 -11.15 -5.86 3.91
CA GLY A 53 -10.64 -4.57 4.36
C GLY A 53 -9.28 -4.16 3.77
N LEU A 54 -8.54 -5.06 3.11
CA LEU A 54 -7.22 -4.73 2.56
C LEU A 54 -7.30 -3.84 1.32
N LYS A 55 -8.38 -3.97 0.55
CA LYS A 55 -8.61 -3.15 -0.66
C LYS A 55 -8.77 -1.68 -0.28
N GLU A 56 -9.55 -1.40 0.75
CA GLU A 56 -9.86 -0.06 1.21
C GLU A 56 -8.60 0.69 1.67
N ILE A 57 -7.66 -0.02 2.34
CA ILE A 57 -6.35 0.52 2.73
C ILE A 57 -5.53 0.95 1.50
N ILE A 58 -5.53 0.15 0.44
CA ILE A 58 -4.83 0.47 -0.81
C ILE A 58 -5.51 1.66 -1.51
N GLU A 59 -6.84 1.68 -1.50
CA GLU A 59 -7.63 2.74 -2.13
C GLU A 59 -7.42 4.10 -1.47
N ASP A 60 -7.24 4.12 -0.15
CA ASP A 60 -7.02 5.36 0.58
C ASP A 60 -5.71 6.08 0.24
N LEU A 61 -4.74 5.36 -0.33
CA LEU A 61 -3.50 5.93 -0.83
C LEU A 61 -3.63 6.61 -2.19
N TYR A 62 -4.74 6.42 -2.93
CA TYR A 62 -5.00 7.21 -4.14
C TYR A 62 -5.46 8.61 -3.74
N THR A 63 -4.53 9.56 -3.65
CA THR A 63 -4.85 10.94 -3.24
C THR A 63 -5.66 11.71 -4.30
N TYR A 64 -5.46 11.40 -5.59
CA TYR A 64 -6.02 12.18 -6.70
C TYR A 64 -7.19 11.53 -7.43
N TYR A 65 -7.45 10.24 -7.19
CA TYR A 65 -8.50 9.46 -7.86
C TYR A 65 -9.63 9.09 -6.87
N LYS A 66 -10.04 10.04 -6.03
CA LYS A 66 -11.18 9.86 -5.12
C LYS A 66 -12.44 10.52 -5.70
N PRO A 67 -13.63 9.94 -5.50
CA PRO A 67 -14.88 10.60 -5.88
C PRO A 67 -14.96 12.02 -5.31
N GLY A 68 -15.17 13.02 -6.17
CA GLY A 68 -15.27 14.42 -5.76
C GLY A 68 -13.95 15.19 -5.68
N VAL A 69 -12.79 14.55 -5.92
CA VAL A 69 -11.52 15.27 -6.11
C VAL A 69 -11.40 15.67 -7.58
N PRO A 70 -11.33 16.96 -7.91
CA PRO A 70 -11.15 17.40 -9.30
C PRO A 70 -9.80 16.91 -9.83
N VAL A 71 -9.81 16.35 -11.04
CA VAL A 71 -8.57 15.95 -11.73
C VAL A 71 -7.77 17.23 -12.02
N PRO A 72 -6.49 17.31 -11.64
CA PRO A 72 -5.66 18.46 -11.97
C PRO A 72 -5.63 18.73 -13.48
N SER A 73 -5.80 20.00 -13.83
CA SER A 73 -5.70 20.51 -15.21
C SER A 73 -4.28 21.01 -15.49
N GLU A 74 -3.95 21.27 -16.76
CA GLU A 74 -2.64 21.85 -17.13
C GLU A 74 -2.33 23.16 -16.39
N ALA A 75 -3.37 23.96 -16.06
CA ALA A 75 -3.23 25.22 -15.34
C ALA A 75 -2.80 25.05 -13.87
N ASP A 76 -2.93 23.86 -13.29
CA ASP A 76 -2.53 23.58 -11.90
C ASP A 76 -1.02 23.27 -11.77
N PHE A 77 -0.32 23.13 -12.89
CA PHE A 77 1.10 22.75 -12.96
C PHE A 77 2.01 23.85 -13.55
N SER A 78 1.47 25.04 -13.82
CA SER A 78 2.20 26.23 -14.31
C SER A 78 2.68 27.13 -13.18
#